data_AF-A0AAQ3XUK8-F1
#
_entry.id   AF-A0AAQ3XUK8-F1
#
_cell.length_a   1.000
_cell.length_b   1.000
_cell.length_c   1.000
_cell.angle_alpha   90.00
_cell.angle_beta   90.00
_cell.angle_gamma   90.00
#
_symmetry.space_group_name_H-M   'P 1'
#
loop_
_entity.id
_entity.type
_entity.pdbx_description
1 polymer ?
#
loop_
_entity_poly.entity_id
_entity_poly.type
_entity_poly.pdbx_seq_one_letter_code
_entity_poly.pdbx_strand_id
1 'polypeptide(L)'
;MHRAAASESLQIVDARVPAADKEGGDLPLTMTIRNEADSADALLRVRCPVANFSERHIVDRGEGAPAMRSISNIPVPAKGTLELKRDGYHVMLLQLRQVLTPGETFKCAIVFQKAGTIETEVLVQK
;
A
#
# COMPACT_ATOMS: atom_id res chain seq x y z
N MET A 1 9.23 -30.89 -5.59
CA MET A 1 9.06 -29.58 -6.25
C MET A 1 8.20 -28.71 -5.32
N HIS A 2 8.81 -27.94 -4.41
CA HIS A 2 8.06 -27.10 -3.46
C HIS A 2 8.12 -25.65 -3.95
N ARG A 3 6.99 -25.11 -4.39
CA ARG A 3 6.84 -23.68 -4.72
C ARG A 3 5.50 -23.17 -4.19
N ALA A 4 5.50 -22.78 -2.91
CA ALA A 4 4.45 -21.98 -2.26
C ALA A 4 4.95 -21.55 -0.87
N ALA A 5 5.86 -20.58 -0.78
CA ALA A 5 6.34 -20.09 0.54
C ALA A 5 6.51 -18.56 0.62
N ALA A 6 6.34 -17.84 -0.50
CA ALA A 6 6.63 -16.41 -0.53
C ALA A 6 5.43 -15.55 -0.10
N SER A 7 4.19 -16.01 -0.29
CA SER A 7 3.01 -15.29 0.24
C SER A 7 2.65 -15.67 1.68
N GLU A 8 3.18 -16.76 2.24
CA GLU A 8 2.85 -17.18 3.61
C GLU A 8 3.59 -16.35 4.67
N SER A 9 4.74 -15.76 4.31
CA SER A 9 5.60 -15.01 5.22
C SER A 9 5.40 -13.49 5.17
N LEU A 10 4.64 -12.98 4.18
CA LEU A 10 4.25 -11.57 4.13
C LEU A 10 2.77 -11.45 4.48
N GLN A 11 2.49 -10.66 5.51
CA GLN A 11 1.13 -10.36 5.95
C GLN A 11 0.88 -8.86 5.77
N ILE A 12 -0.28 -8.52 5.22
CA ILE A 12 -0.77 -7.15 5.16
C ILE A 12 -1.95 -7.04 6.11
N VAL A 13 -1.89 -6.06 7.01
CA VAL A 13 -2.94 -5.79 8.00
C VAL A 13 -3.28 -4.30 8.00
N ASP A 14 -4.45 -3.95 8.51
CA ASP A 14 -4.90 -2.57 8.68
C ASP A 14 -4.85 -1.73 7.38
N ALA A 15 -5.17 -2.34 6.24
CA ALA A 15 -5.23 -1.63 4.97
C ALA A 15 -6.48 -0.74 4.91
N ARG A 16 -6.28 0.56 4.73
CA ARG A 16 -7.34 1.58 4.87
C ARG A 16 -7.17 2.75 3.91
N VAL A 17 -8.29 3.34 3.51
CA VAL A 17 -8.38 4.60 2.76
C VAL A 17 -9.40 5.52 3.43
N PRO A 18 -9.26 6.86 3.37
CA PRO A 18 -10.32 7.76 3.80
C PRO A 18 -11.56 7.64 2.87
N ALA A 19 -12.72 7.98 3.40
CA ALA A 19 -13.93 8.18 2.60
C ALA A 19 -13.75 9.29 1.56
N ALA A 20 -14.50 9.17 0.47
CA ALA A 20 -14.50 10.13 -0.63
C ALA A 20 -15.93 10.33 -1.12
N ASP A 21 -16.42 11.56 -1.10
CA ASP A 21 -17.79 11.96 -1.47
C ASP A 21 -17.97 12.23 -2.98
N LYS A 22 -16.87 12.18 -3.74
CA LYS A 22 -16.84 12.40 -5.19
C LYS A 22 -15.79 11.56 -5.87
N GLU A 23 -16.01 11.33 -7.16
CA GLU A 23 -15.04 10.72 -8.08
C GLU A 23 -13.91 11.69 -8.45
N GLY A 24 -12.87 11.15 -9.08
CA GLY A 24 -11.73 11.90 -9.62
C GLY A 24 -10.72 12.41 -8.58
N GLY A 25 -11.02 12.28 -7.29
CA GLY A 25 -10.10 12.61 -6.21
C GLY A 25 -8.92 11.65 -6.10
N ASP A 26 -7.94 12.04 -5.29
CA ASP A 26 -6.77 11.24 -4.94
C ASP A 26 -6.77 11.00 -3.42
N LEU A 27 -6.36 9.82 -2.98
CA LEU A 27 -6.31 9.51 -1.55
C LEU A 27 -5.13 8.60 -1.17
N PRO A 28 -4.68 8.67 0.09
CA PRO A 28 -3.66 7.76 0.59
C PRO A 28 -4.29 6.40 0.95
N LEU A 29 -3.66 5.33 0.48
CA LEU A 29 -3.78 3.97 0.99
C LEU A 29 -2.68 3.74 2.03
N THR A 30 -3.11 3.51 3.26
CA THR A 30 -2.25 3.16 4.41
C THR A 30 -2.43 1.69 4.75
N MET A 31 -1.38 1.02 5.21
CA MET A 31 -1.42 -0.38 5.63
C MET A 31 -0.17 -0.73 6.45
N THR A 32 -0.19 -1.85 7.15
CA THR A 32 0.99 -2.41 7.81
C THR A 32 1.40 -3.70 7.13
N ILE A 33 2.68 -3.80 6.76
CA ILE A 33 3.26 -4.96 6.10
C ILE A 33 4.21 -5.63 7.09
N ARG A 34 3.94 -6.89 7.44
CA ARG A 34 4.81 -7.73 8.27
C ARG A 34 5.52 -8.73 7.37
N ASN A 35 6.83 -8.75 7.44
CA ASN A 35 7.66 -9.71 6.72
C ASN A 35 8.37 -10.62 7.73
N GLU A 36 7.89 -11.86 7.83
CA GLU A 36 8.45 -12.90 8.69
C GLU A 36 9.54 -13.72 7.98
N ALA A 37 9.84 -13.45 6.72
CA ALA A 37 10.90 -14.13 5.98
C ALA A 37 12.29 -13.65 6.41
N ASP A 38 13.30 -14.51 6.22
CA ASP A 38 14.72 -14.16 6.39
C ASP A 38 15.28 -13.28 5.26
N SER A 39 14.45 -12.92 4.28
CA SER A 39 14.87 -12.09 3.15
C SER A 39 13.99 -10.86 3.02
N ALA A 40 14.60 -9.72 2.68
CA ALA A 40 13.88 -8.49 2.39
C ALA A 40 13.05 -8.62 1.10
N ASP A 41 11.98 -7.85 0.99
CA ASP A 41 11.14 -7.74 -0.20
C ASP A 41 10.94 -6.25 -0.56
N ALA A 42 10.22 -5.98 -1.63
CA ALA A 42 9.86 -4.62 -2.04
C ALA A 42 8.46 -4.59 -2.63
N LEU A 43 7.64 -3.63 -2.21
CA LEU A 43 6.33 -3.36 -2.80
C LEU A 43 6.56 -2.61 -4.12
N LEU A 44 6.17 -3.24 -5.23
CA LEU A 44 6.40 -2.76 -6.59
C LEU A 44 5.18 -2.10 -7.21
N ARG A 45 3.97 -2.52 -6.82
CA ARG A 45 2.72 -1.99 -7.40
C ARG A 45 1.53 -2.25 -6.48
N VAL A 46 0.55 -1.37 -6.54
CA VAL A 46 -0.80 -1.59 -6.01
C VAL A 46 -1.79 -1.51 -7.17
N ARG A 47 -2.78 -2.38 -7.20
CA ARG A 47 -3.91 -2.24 -8.12
C ARG A 47 -5.19 -2.30 -7.32
N CYS A 48 -5.99 -1.24 -7.42
CA CYS A 48 -7.27 -1.14 -6.74
C CYS A 48 -8.36 -0.84 -7.79
N PRO A 49 -9.50 -1.55 -7.78
CA PRO A 49 -10.56 -1.34 -8.77
C PRO A 49 -11.21 0.05 -8.67
N VAL A 50 -11.09 0.70 -7.51
CA VAL A 50 -11.68 2.01 -7.19
C VAL A 50 -10.88 3.20 -7.73
N ALA A 51 -9.68 3.00 -8.28
CA ALA A 51 -8.80 4.07 -8.75
C ALA A 51 -8.13 3.70 -10.09
N ASN A 52 -7.86 4.69 -10.95
CA ASN A 52 -7.21 4.41 -12.23
C ASN A 52 -5.71 4.13 -12.07
N PHE A 53 -5.05 4.79 -11.11
CA PHE A 53 -3.61 4.68 -10.92
C PHE A 53 -3.23 4.53 -9.45
N SER A 54 -2.01 4.04 -9.22
CA SER A 54 -1.40 4.03 -7.91
C SER A 54 0.04 4.53 -8.01
N GLU A 55 0.46 5.35 -7.06
CA GLU A 55 1.85 5.78 -6.92
C GLU A 55 2.37 5.47 -5.53
N ARG A 56 3.67 5.15 -5.43
CA ARG A 56 4.34 4.90 -4.14
C ARG A 56 5.15 6.12 -3.81
N HIS A 57 4.94 6.69 -2.64
CA HIS A 57 5.60 7.92 -2.21
C HIS A 57 6.33 7.73 -0.89
N ILE A 58 7.29 8.60 -0.63
CA ILE A 58 7.92 8.80 0.69
C ILE A 58 7.86 10.29 1.03
N VAL A 59 7.69 10.61 2.31
CA VAL A 59 7.93 11.96 2.82
C VAL A 59 9.42 12.08 3.19
N ASP A 60 10.19 12.80 2.38
CA ASP A 60 11.56 13.18 2.70
C ASP A 60 11.55 14.32 3.72
N ARG A 61 12.27 14.12 4.83
CA ARG A 61 12.45 15.08 5.93
C ARG A 61 13.92 15.43 6.15
N GLY A 62 14.72 15.53 5.09
CA GLY A 62 16.11 16.02 5.15
C GLY A 62 16.23 17.43 5.76
N GLU A 63 17.30 18.16 5.47
CA GLU A 63 17.57 19.47 6.11
C GLU A 63 16.55 20.59 5.74
N GLY A 64 15.61 20.33 4.83
CA GLY A 64 14.62 21.28 4.34
C GLY A 64 13.18 20.99 4.77
N ALA A 65 12.23 21.72 4.19
CA ALA A 65 10.81 21.47 4.40
C ALA A 65 10.44 20.03 3.95
N PRO A 66 9.56 19.33 4.68
CA PRO A 66 9.10 18.00 4.30
C PRO A 66 8.54 17.99 2.87
N ALA A 67 9.02 17.06 2.04
CA ALA A 67 8.64 16.96 0.64
C ALA A 67 8.19 15.53 0.30
N MET A 68 7.05 15.42 -0.36
CA MET A 68 6.56 14.15 -0.89
C MET A 68 7.31 13.82 -2.19
N ARG A 69 7.85 12.61 -2.29
CA ARG A 69 8.56 12.13 -3.48
C ARG A 69 8.02 10.79 -3.95
N SER A 70 7.74 10.70 -5.25
CA SER A 70 7.41 9.44 -5.90
C SER A 70 8.66 8.55 -5.99
N ILE A 71 8.48 7.25 -5.74
CA ILE A 71 9.54 6.25 -5.70
C ILE A 71 9.14 5.00 -6.50
N SER A 72 10.15 4.31 -7.04
CA SER A 72 9.92 3.14 -7.88
C SER A 72 9.37 1.94 -7.09
N ASN A 73 9.77 1.78 -5.83
CA ASN A 73 9.35 0.71 -4.93
C ASN A 73 9.41 1.17 -3.47
N ILE A 74 8.73 0.46 -2.57
CA ILE A 74 8.86 0.64 -1.12
C ILE A 74 9.60 -0.58 -0.55
N PRO A 75 10.77 -0.40 0.10
CA PRO A 75 11.53 -1.52 0.66
C PRO A 75 10.86 -2.08 1.92
N VAL A 76 10.75 -3.40 2.01
CA VAL A 76 10.23 -4.12 3.18
C VAL A 76 11.36 -4.96 3.79
N PRO A 77 11.83 -4.64 5.01
CA PRO A 77 12.95 -5.34 5.63
C PRO A 77 12.62 -6.81 5.92
N ALA A 78 13.65 -7.66 5.96
CA ALA A 78 13.53 -9.04 6.47
C ALA A 78 13.22 -9.01 7.97
N LYS A 79 12.46 -10.00 8.47
CA LYS A 79 12.11 -10.14 9.90
C LYS A 79 11.63 -8.82 10.52
N GLY A 80 10.80 -8.08 9.79
CA GLY A 80 10.48 -6.70 10.12
C GLY A 80 9.05 -6.32 9.78
N THR A 81 8.62 -5.21 10.38
CA THR A 81 7.32 -4.59 10.13
C THR A 81 7.55 -3.22 9.51
N LEU A 82 6.82 -2.94 8.43
CA LEU A 82 6.78 -1.63 7.79
C LEU A 82 5.36 -1.07 7.85
N GLU A 83 5.22 0.10 8.43
CA GLU A 83 3.97 0.86 8.42
C GLU A 83 3.96 1.85 7.27
N LEU A 84 2.97 1.72 6.38
CA LEU A 84 2.67 2.71 5.36
C LEU A 84 1.71 3.74 5.96
N LYS A 85 2.22 4.94 6.18
CA LYS A 85 1.52 6.06 6.83
C LYS A 85 1.81 7.37 6.10
N ARG A 86 0.88 8.32 6.24
CA ARG A 86 0.88 9.60 5.50
C ARG A 86 2.16 10.42 5.68
N ASP A 87 2.83 10.27 6.82
CA ASP A 87 4.01 11.04 7.19
C ASP A 87 5.34 10.31 6.89
N GLY A 88 5.28 9.15 6.22
CA GLY A 88 6.40 8.33 5.79
C GLY A 88 6.14 7.69 4.43
N TYR A 89 6.38 6.39 4.29
CA TYR A 89 6.00 5.65 3.09
C TYR A 89 4.48 5.54 2.98
N HIS A 90 3.92 5.79 1.80
CA HIS A 90 2.50 5.56 1.54
C HIS A 90 2.25 5.29 0.06
N VAL A 91 1.08 4.76 -0.24
CA VAL A 91 0.60 4.61 -1.61
C VAL A 91 -0.50 5.63 -1.85
N MET A 92 -0.41 6.40 -2.92
CA MET A 92 -1.50 7.26 -3.39
C MET A 92 -2.33 6.49 -4.42
N LEU A 93 -3.63 6.43 -4.23
CA LEU A 93 -4.59 6.02 -5.25
C LEU A 93 -5.06 7.28 -5.96
N LEU A 94 -4.90 7.30 -7.28
CA LEU A 94 -5.16 8.49 -8.08
C LEU A 94 -6.35 8.30 -9.00
N GLN A 95 -7.10 9.38 -9.21
CA GLN A 95 -8.30 9.43 -10.03
C GLN A 95 -9.30 8.34 -9.64
N LEU A 96 -9.93 8.52 -8.49
CA LEU A 96 -10.99 7.63 -8.02
C LEU A 96 -12.09 7.49 -9.08
N ARG A 97 -12.57 6.26 -9.24
CA ARG A 97 -13.57 5.86 -10.24
C ARG A 97 -14.98 5.81 -9.67
N GLN A 98 -15.12 5.99 -8.36
CA GLN A 98 -16.37 5.93 -7.63
C GLN A 98 -16.24 6.68 -6.29
N VAL A 99 -17.39 7.04 -5.72
CA VAL A 99 -17.53 7.44 -4.31
C VAL A 99 -17.15 6.27 -3.40
N LEU A 100 -16.58 6.57 -2.24
CA LEU A 100 -16.21 5.59 -1.20
C LEU A 100 -16.93 5.94 0.11
N THR A 101 -17.84 5.07 0.54
CA THR A 101 -18.66 5.27 1.75
C THR A 101 -17.95 4.67 2.98
N PRO A 102 -17.92 5.37 4.13
CA PRO A 102 -17.37 4.80 5.37
C PRO A 102 -17.97 3.42 5.69
N GLY A 103 -17.10 2.47 6.03
CA GLY A 103 -17.47 1.09 6.37
C GLY A 103 -17.50 0.12 5.19
N GLU A 104 -17.43 0.62 3.94
CA GLU A 104 -17.26 -0.24 2.78
C GLU A 104 -15.90 -0.92 2.77
N THR A 105 -15.84 -2.11 2.16
CA THR A 105 -14.57 -2.80 1.88
C THR A 105 -14.47 -3.12 0.39
N PHE A 106 -13.23 -3.14 -0.11
CA PHE A 106 -12.90 -3.60 -1.45
C PHE A 106 -11.54 -4.29 -1.45
N LYS A 107 -11.25 -5.08 -2.48
CA LYS A 107 -9.97 -5.81 -2.59
C LYS A 107 -9.01 -5.06 -3.51
N CYS A 108 -7.75 -4.96 -3.08
CA CYS A 108 -6.64 -4.50 -3.89
C CYS A 108 -5.59 -5.60 -4.01
N ALA A 109 -4.98 -5.69 -5.18
CA ALA A 109 -3.83 -6.54 -5.44
C ALA A 109 -2.54 -5.79 -5.11
N ILE A 110 -1.81 -6.23 -4.08
CA ILE A 110 -0.52 -5.67 -3.67
C ILE A 110 0.58 -6.55 -4.21
N VAL A 111 1.44 -5.99 -5.06
CA VAL A 111 2.46 -6.75 -5.80
C VAL A 111 3.83 -6.48 -5.20
N PHE A 112 4.44 -7.53 -4.69
CA PHE A 112 5.79 -7.57 -4.15
C PHE A 112 6.77 -8.21 -5.14
N GLN A 113 8.04 -7.89 -4.98
CA GLN A 113 9.11 -8.41 -5.83
C GLN A 113 9.32 -9.91 -5.68
N LYS A 114 9.28 -10.44 -4.45
CA LYS A 114 9.53 -11.86 -4.16
C LYS A 114 8.26 -12.62 -3.78
N ALA A 115 7.42 -12.05 -2.91
CA ALA A 115 6.17 -12.66 -2.47
C ALA A 115 5.12 -12.78 -3.59
N GLY A 116 5.26 -11.99 -4.65
CA GLY A 116 4.29 -11.93 -5.73
C GLY A 116 3.08 -11.09 -5.34
N THR A 117 1.89 -11.51 -5.78
CA THR A 117 0.66 -10.74 -5.54
C THR A 117 -0.08 -11.24 -4.31
N ILE A 118 -0.45 -10.32 -3.42
CA ILE A 118 -1.30 -10.58 -2.25
C ILE A 118 -2.59 -9.76 -2.40
N GLU A 119 -3.72 -10.45 -2.43
CA GLU A 119 -5.04 -9.81 -2.37
C GLU A 119 -5.31 -9.33 -0.96
N THR A 120 -5.55 -8.03 -0.82
CA THR A 120 -5.73 -7.36 0.47
C THR A 120 -7.08 -6.68 0.51
N GLU A 121 -7.87 -6.98 1.54
CA GLU A 121 -9.09 -6.23 1.83
C GLU A 121 -8.73 -4.86 2.42
N VAL A 122 -9.32 -3.81 1.85
CA VAL A 122 -9.11 -2.42 2.23
C VAL A 122 -10.41 -1.86 2.78
N LEU A 123 -10.36 -1.28 3.98
CA LEU A 123 -11.50 -0.63 4.62
C LEU A 123 -11.55 0.85 4.29
N VAL A 124 -12.74 1.35 3.92
CA VAL A 124 -13.02 2.78 3.86
C VAL A 124 -13.27 3.29 5.28
N GLN A 125 -12.34 4.07 5.80
CA GLN A 125 -12.46 4.68 7.13
C GLN A 125 -13.20 6.03 7.05
N LYS A 126 -13.80 6.41 8.17
CA LYS A 126 -14.52 7.67 8.33
C LYS A 126 -13.60 8.89 8.23
#